data_AF-A0ABD1KGN6-F1
#
_entry.id   AF-A0ABD1KGN6-F1
#
_cell.length_a   1.000
_cell.length_b   1.000
_cell.length_c   1.000
_cell.angle_alpha   90.00
_cell.angle_beta   90.00
_cell.angle_gamma   90.00
#
_symmetry.space_group_name_H-M   'P 1'
#
loop_
_entity.id
_entity.type
_entity.pdbx_description
1 polymer ?
#
loop_
_entity_poly.entity_id
_entity_poly.type
_entity_poly.pdbx_seq_one_letter_code
_entity_poly.pdbx_strand_id
1 'polypeptide(L)'
;MSWDEEQEENTLQCCITYFNEGHSYSFILDMLATLHGVQMSLRTLKGKLNNAGMYRRKHYSPRTAIIHAIRTKLRGPGQLFGYRTMWQALRQKHNIRVKRDDVMRLLRELNPRGCQMRAHRRFIRRTYHSMGPNYVWHADGYDKLKPFGLAISGCIDGFSRKLLWLKCGPTNNNPTVIAHYFLSCVRNLNAVPMRLRTDCGTENGIMAAVQCTLRHHHVDHYSGESSHMFGSSMTNQRIESWWSMYRKGRAQYWMELFSDLTDAGHFNGSHEHQCLLRFCFGDIVQKDLDECVRLWNSHRIRPSRTASCPGGVPNELYYLPHR
;
A
#
# COMPACT_ATOMS: atom_id res chain seq x y z
N MET A 1 -0.63 -14.78 56.03
CA MET A 1 -0.30 -15.49 54.79
C MET A 1 1.16 -15.85 54.85
N SER A 2 1.45 -17.15 54.80
CA SER A 2 2.81 -17.66 54.63
C SER A 2 3.34 -17.23 53.26
N TRP A 3 4.66 -17.00 53.12
CA TRP A 3 5.33 -16.75 51.83
C TRP A 3 4.98 -17.82 50.77
N ASP A 4 4.72 -19.06 51.20
CA ASP A 4 4.34 -20.15 50.32
C ASP A 4 2.89 -20.03 49.78
N GLU A 5 1.98 -19.43 50.55
CA GLU A 5 0.58 -19.24 50.14
C GLU A 5 0.46 -18.16 49.04
N GLU A 6 1.24 -17.09 49.15
CA GLU A 6 1.25 -15.98 48.20
C GLU A 6 1.87 -16.40 46.85
N GLN A 7 2.94 -17.22 46.90
CA GLN A 7 3.55 -17.83 45.73
C GLN A 7 2.58 -18.79 45.01
N GLU A 8 1.79 -19.55 45.78
CA GLU A 8 0.83 -20.49 45.24
C GLU A 8 -0.38 -19.79 44.58
N GLU A 9 -0.86 -18.70 45.16
CA GLU A 9 -1.95 -17.89 44.62
C GLU A 9 -1.53 -17.18 43.31
N ASN A 10 -0.31 -16.63 43.27
CA ASN A 10 0.26 -16.01 42.06
C ASN A 10 0.39 -17.04 40.92
N THR A 11 0.88 -18.24 41.23
CA THR A 11 0.99 -19.34 40.27
C THR A 11 -0.37 -19.72 39.67
N LEU A 12 -1.42 -19.78 40.49
CA LEU A 12 -2.78 -20.08 40.02
C LEU A 12 -3.30 -18.99 39.09
N GLN A 13 -3.05 -17.72 39.42
CA GLN A 13 -3.47 -16.58 38.60
C GLN A 13 -2.80 -16.59 37.22
N CYS A 14 -1.51 -16.91 37.15
CA CYS A 14 -0.81 -17.12 35.87
C CYS A 14 -1.43 -18.26 35.05
N CYS A 15 -1.73 -19.39 35.70
CA CYS A 15 -2.39 -20.53 35.04
C CYS A 15 -3.74 -20.13 34.43
N ILE A 16 -4.57 -19.40 35.19
CA ILE A 16 -5.88 -18.91 34.74
C ILE A 16 -5.73 -17.95 33.56
N THR A 17 -4.77 -17.04 33.64
CA THR A 17 -4.50 -16.03 32.60
C THR A 17 -4.13 -16.68 31.27
N TYR A 18 -3.09 -17.52 31.25
CA TYR A 18 -2.66 -18.21 30.04
C TYR A 18 -3.73 -19.16 29.49
N PHE A 19 -4.53 -19.75 30.36
CA PHE A 19 -5.67 -20.57 29.95
C PHE A 19 -6.75 -19.74 29.22
N ASN A 20 -7.05 -18.54 29.71
CA ASN A 20 -8.03 -17.64 29.11
C ASN A 20 -7.54 -17.04 27.78
N GLU A 21 -6.24 -16.78 27.66
CA GLU A 21 -5.58 -16.37 26.42
C GLU A 21 -5.67 -17.45 25.32
N GLY A 22 -5.83 -18.72 25.73
CA GLY A 22 -6.16 -19.84 24.86
C GLY A 22 -4.99 -20.74 24.49
N HIS A 23 -3.87 -20.64 25.21
CA HIS A 23 -2.68 -21.48 25.01
C HIS A 23 -2.97 -22.98 25.19
N SER A 24 -2.17 -23.87 24.59
CA SER A 24 -2.26 -25.32 24.86
C SER A 24 -1.77 -25.63 26.28
N TYR A 25 -2.16 -26.75 26.87
CA TYR A 25 -1.66 -27.10 28.21
C TYR A 25 -0.14 -27.27 28.22
N SER A 26 0.45 -27.85 27.17
CA SER A 26 1.90 -27.96 27.04
C SER A 26 2.57 -26.58 27.05
N PHE A 27 2.06 -25.65 26.26
CA PHE A 27 2.61 -24.29 26.18
C PHE A 27 2.44 -23.51 27.49
N ILE A 28 1.35 -23.73 28.23
CA ILE A 28 1.18 -23.13 29.57
C ILE A 28 2.27 -23.64 30.52
N LEU A 29 2.61 -24.94 30.47
CA LEU A 29 3.70 -25.50 31.28
C LEU A 29 5.05 -24.87 30.91
N ASP A 30 5.33 -24.74 29.61
CA ASP A 30 6.57 -24.12 29.14
C ASP A 30 6.66 -22.65 29.60
N MET A 31 5.56 -21.89 29.49
CA MET A 31 5.50 -20.49 29.95
C MET A 31 5.67 -20.35 31.46
N LEU A 32 5.12 -21.27 32.25
CA LEU A 32 5.30 -21.28 33.71
C LEU A 32 6.76 -21.60 34.08
N ALA A 33 7.37 -22.58 33.40
CA ALA A 33 8.76 -22.95 33.59
C ALA A 33 9.73 -21.81 33.22
N THR A 34 9.55 -21.21 32.04
CA THR A 34 10.49 -20.22 31.50
C THR A 34 10.31 -18.82 32.08
N LEU A 35 9.06 -18.36 32.27
CA LEU A 35 8.81 -16.97 32.68
C LEU A 35 8.60 -16.81 34.17
N HIS A 36 8.17 -17.87 34.86
CA HIS A 36 7.83 -17.82 36.28
C HIS A 36 8.67 -18.76 37.15
N GLY A 37 9.59 -19.53 36.54
CA GLY A 37 10.43 -20.50 37.26
C GLY A 37 9.65 -21.67 37.89
N VAL A 38 8.36 -21.83 37.55
CA VAL A 38 7.49 -22.83 38.15
C VAL A 38 7.48 -24.10 37.29
N GLN A 39 8.08 -25.16 37.81
CA GLN A 39 7.99 -26.49 37.23
C GLN A 39 6.75 -27.21 37.77
N MET A 40 5.85 -27.65 36.89
CA MET A 40 4.68 -28.42 37.29
C MET A 40 4.30 -29.50 36.28
N SER A 41 3.64 -30.56 36.77
CA SER A 41 3.15 -31.62 35.89
C SER A 41 1.85 -31.22 35.19
N LEU A 42 1.58 -31.81 34.02
CA LEU A 42 0.31 -31.65 33.32
C LEU A 42 -0.91 -32.02 34.19
N ARG A 43 -0.76 -33.02 35.07
CA ARG A 43 -1.80 -33.45 36.00
C ARG A 43 -2.09 -32.34 37.02
N THR A 44 -1.05 -31.75 37.59
CA THR A 44 -1.14 -30.64 38.56
C THR A 44 -1.81 -29.42 37.93
N LEU A 45 -1.39 -29.02 36.72
CA LEU A 45 -2.00 -27.90 35.98
C LEU A 45 -3.50 -28.14 35.74
N LYS A 46 -3.87 -29.33 35.25
CA LYS A 46 -5.29 -29.68 35.03
C LYS A 46 -6.08 -29.71 36.34
N GLY A 47 -5.49 -30.20 37.43
CA GLY A 47 -6.10 -30.19 38.76
C GLY A 47 -6.39 -28.77 39.25
N LYS A 48 -5.38 -27.89 39.24
CA LYS A 48 -5.52 -26.47 39.64
C LYS A 48 -6.59 -25.75 38.81
N LEU A 49 -6.58 -25.92 37.49
CA LEU A 49 -7.59 -25.33 36.61
C LEU A 49 -9.00 -25.90 36.85
N ASN A 50 -9.13 -27.21 37.10
CA ASN A 50 -10.43 -27.82 37.40
C ASN A 50 -10.99 -27.32 38.73
N ASN A 51 -10.16 -27.20 39.77
CA ASN A 51 -10.56 -26.65 41.07
C ASN A 51 -11.00 -25.18 40.95
N ALA A 52 -10.37 -24.42 40.04
CA ALA A 52 -10.76 -23.07 39.69
C ALA A 52 -11.96 -22.98 38.70
N GLY A 53 -12.62 -24.10 38.36
CA GLY A 53 -13.77 -24.11 37.45
C GLY A 53 -13.43 -23.79 35.97
N MET A 54 -12.17 -23.94 35.59
CA MET A 54 -11.66 -23.57 34.27
C MET A 54 -11.69 -24.75 33.30
N TYR A 55 -12.73 -24.78 32.45
CA TYR A 55 -12.95 -25.84 31.47
C TYR A 55 -12.94 -25.31 30.04
N ARG A 56 -12.27 -26.02 29.11
CA ARG A 56 -12.17 -25.58 27.69
C ARG A 56 -13.43 -25.80 26.87
N ARG A 57 -14.28 -26.76 27.24
CA ARG A 57 -15.42 -27.25 26.43
C ARG A 57 -16.72 -27.42 27.21
N LYS A 58 -16.82 -26.82 28.40
CA LYS A 58 -18.02 -26.82 29.26
C LYS A 58 -18.40 -25.37 29.61
N HIS A 59 -19.68 -25.16 29.93
CA HIS A 59 -20.26 -23.85 30.32
C HIS A 59 -20.14 -22.78 29.22
N TYR A 60 -20.83 -22.98 28.09
CA TYR A 60 -20.93 -21.95 27.05
C TYR A 60 -21.79 -20.78 27.52
N SER A 61 -21.38 -19.57 27.15
CA SER A 61 -22.13 -18.36 27.46
C SER A 61 -23.49 -18.36 26.75
N PRO A 62 -24.54 -17.77 27.34
CA PRO A 62 -25.86 -17.72 26.72
C PRO A 62 -25.83 -16.93 25.40
N ARG A 63 -26.67 -17.34 24.44
CA ARG A 63 -26.72 -16.75 23.09
C ARG A 63 -26.93 -15.23 23.12
N THR A 64 -27.72 -14.72 24.05
CA THR A 64 -28.00 -13.30 24.24
C THR A 64 -26.73 -12.49 24.59
N ALA A 65 -25.91 -12.99 25.51
CA ALA A 65 -24.63 -12.37 25.87
C ALA A 65 -23.64 -12.37 24.70
N ILE A 66 -23.60 -13.46 23.92
CA ILE A 66 -22.75 -13.56 22.72
C ILE A 66 -23.17 -12.52 21.68
N ILE A 67 -24.46 -12.41 21.38
CA ILE A 67 -24.99 -11.43 20.42
C ILE A 67 -24.69 -10.01 20.87
N HIS A 68 -24.90 -9.70 22.16
CA HIS A 68 -24.62 -8.39 22.71
C HIS A 68 -23.15 -8.00 22.53
N ALA A 69 -22.22 -8.88 22.89
CA ALA A 69 -20.79 -8.60 22.76
C ALA A 69 -20.33 -8.48 21.29
N ILE A 70 -20.88 -9.30 20.37
CA ILE A 70 -20.62 -9.15 18.93
C ILE A 70 -21.10 -7.76 18.48
N ARG A 71 -22.33 -7.36 18.82
CA ARG A 71 -22.87 -6.03 18.46
C ARG A 71 -22.00 -4.90 18.99
N THR A 72 -21.55 -4.98 20.24
CA THR A 72 -20.64 -3.99 20.84
C THR A 72 -19.33 -3.89 20.07
N LYS A 73 -18.74 -5.01 19.62
CA LYS A 73 -17.54 -4.99 18.78
C LYS A 73 -17.79 -4.45 17.38
N LEU A 74 -18.96 -4.73 16.80
CA LEU A 74 -19.32 -4.23 15.47
C LEU A 74 -19.56 -2.72 15.43
N ARG A 75 -19.79 -2.05 16.57
CA ARG A 75 -19.90 -0.59 16.66
C ARG A 75 -18.56 0.16 16.52
N GLY A 76 -17.44 -0.55 16.39
CA GLY A 76 -16.11 0.03 16.26
C GLY A 76 -15.22 -0.75 15.28
N PRO A 77 -13.88 -0.77 15.45
CA PRO A 77 -12.97 -1.43 14.51
C PRO A 77 -13.23 -2.94 14.36
N GLY A 78 -13.96 -3.55 15.30
CA GLY A 78 -14.41 -4.94 15.22
C GLY A 78 -15.35 -5.25 14.04
N GLN A 79 -15.90 -4.23 13.36
CA GLN A 79 -16.65 -4.42 12.10
C GLN A 79 -15.84 -5.13 11.00
N LEU A 80 -14.51 -4.95 11.03
CA LEU A 80 -13.58 -5.53 10.06
C LEU A 80 -13.19 -6.97 10.40
N PHE A 81 -13.40 -7.42 11.64
CA PHE A 81 -12.95 -8.73 12.11
C PHE A 81 -13.63 -9.87 11.35
N GLY A 82 -12.82 -10.83 10.89
CA GLY A 82 -13.32 -12.14 10.48
C GLY A 82 -13.79 -12.96 11.70
N TYR A 83 -14.53 -14.04 11.46
CA TYR A 83 -15.11 -14.85 12.54
C TYR A 83 -14.06 -15.43 13.51
N ARG A 84 -12.84 -15.73 13.03
CA ARG A 84 -11.72 -16.20 13.89
C ARG A 84 -11.24 -15.12 14.84
N THR A 85 -10.99 -13.91 14.34
CA THR A 85 -10.56 -12.76 15.13
C THR A 85 -11.67 -12.31 16.09
N MET A 86 -12.93 -12.31 15.64
CA MET A 86 -14.08 -12.03 16.50
C MET A 86 -14.17 -13.06 17.64
N TRP A 87 -14.01 -14.35 17.33
CA TRP A 87 -14.01 -15.42 18.33
C TRP A 87 -12.89 -15.25 19.38
N GLN A 88 -11.67 -14.89 18.97
CA GLN A 88 -10.59 -14.56 19.89
C GLN A 88 -10.91 -13.33 20.75
N ALA A 89 -11.42 -12.26 20.14
CA ALA A 89 -11.76 -11.03 20.86
C ALA A 89 -12.87 -11.24 21.90
N LEU A 90 -13.87 -12.08 21.60
CA LEU A 90 -14.92 -12.44 22.55
C LEU A 90 -14.37 -13.21 23.75
N ARG A 91 -13.42 -14.14 23.52
CA ARG A 91 -12.77 -14.89 24.61
C ARG A 91 -11.87 -14.03 25.47
N GLN A 92 -10.99 -13.24 24.85
CA GLN A 92 -9.95 -12.51 25.56
C GLN A 92 -10.47 -11.22 26.21
N LYS A 93 -11.35 -10.46 25.54
CA LYS A 93 -11.81 -9.15 26.04
C LYS A 93 -13.17 -9.15 26.73
N HIS A 94 -14.00 -10.14 26.45
CA HIS A 94 -15.34 -10.23 27.04
C HIS A 94 -15.53 -11.49 27.90
N ASN A 95 -14.50 -12.33 28.04
CA ASN A 95 -14.53 -13.61 28.75
C ASN A 95 -15.70 -14.53 28.31
N ILE A 96 -16.09 -14.46 27.03
CA ILE A 96 -17.22 -15.20 26.48
C ILE A 96 -16.74 -16.55 25.95
N ARG A 97 -17.33 -17.64 26.46
CA ARG A 97 -17.07 -19.01 26.02
C ARG A 97 -18.07 -19.39 24.93
N VAL A 98 -17.62 -19.44 23.68
CA VAL A 98 -18.46 -19.73 22.51
C VAL A 98 -17.71 -20.60 21.51
N LYS A 99 -18.42 -21.49 20.79
CA LYS A 99 -17.80 -22.25 19.70
C LYS A 99 -17.54 -21.33 18.52
N ARG A 100 -16.42 -21.55 17.83
CA ARG A 100 -16.03 -20.75 16.66
C ARG A 100 -17.11 -20.74 15.57
N ASP A 101 -17.76 -21.88 15.35
CA ASP A 101 -18.78 -22.03 14.32
C ASP A 101 -20.08 -21.30 14.68
N ASP A 102 -20.39 -21.18 15.98
CA ASP A 102 -21.49 -20.35 16.47
C ASP A 102 -21.21 -18.86 16.21
N VAL A 103 -19.99 -18.39 16.46
CA VAL A 103 -19.57 -17.02 16.10
C VAL A 103 -19.67 -16.81 14.60
N MET A 104 -19.27 -17.79 13.78
CA MET A 104 -19.40 -17.69 12.33
C MET A 104 -20.86 -17.53 11.88
N ARG A 105 -21.78 -18.35 12.41
CA ARG A 105 -23.22 -18.26 12.09
C ARG A 105 -23.80 -16.92 12.54
N LEU A 106 -23.56 -16.54 13.80
CA LEU A 106 -24.05 -15.27 14.35
C LEU A 106 -23.46 -14.06 13.62
N LEU A 107 -22.19 -14.10 13.20
CA LEU A 107 -21.58 -13.00 12.47
C LEU A 107 -22.13 -12.87 11.03
N ARG A 108 -22.55 -13.98 10.40
CA ARG A 108 -23.28 -13.94 9.12
C ARG A 108 -24.66 -13.31 9.28
N GLU A 109 -25.36 -13.59 10.38
CA GLU A 109 -26.65 -12.99 10.71
C GLU A 109 -26.53 -11.50 11.08
N LEU A 110 -25.55 -11.14 11.93
CA LEU A 110 -25.40 -9.81 12.51
C LEU A 110 -24.62 -8.83 11.63
N ASN A 111 -23.77 -9.33 10.72
CA ASN A 111 -23.01 -8.52 9.77
C ASN A 111 -22.93 -9.19 8.39
N PRO A 112 -24.08 -9.37 7.70
CA PRO A 112 -24.14 -10.05 6.41
C PRO A 112 -23.32 -9.32 5.34
N ARG A 113 -23.40 -7.97 5.31
CA ARG A 113 -22.62 -7.13 4.38
C ARG A 113 -21.12 -7.29 4.59
N GLY A 114 -20.62 -7.16 5.83
CA GLY A 114 -19.19 -7.34 6.12
C GLY A 114 -18.70 -8.78 5.84
N CYS A 115 -19.55 -9.78 6.06
CA CYS A 115 -19.25 -11.16 5.68
C CYS A 115 -19.16 -11.36 4.16
N GLN A 116 -20.09 -10.79 3.39
CA GLN A 116 -20.06 -10.81 1.92
C GLN A 116 -18.82 -10.08 1.37
N MET A 117 -18.53 -8.88 1.89
CA MET A 117 -17.35 -8.10 1.48
C MET A 117 -16.05 -8.89 1.68
N ARG A 118 -15.92 -9.62 2.80
CA ARG A 118 -14.75 -10.48 3.06
C ARG A 118 -14.74 -11.74 2.20
N ALA A 119 -15.89 -12.36 1.97
CA ALA A 119 -16.01 -13.56 1.14
C ALA A 119 -15.57 -13.31 -0.31
N HIS A 120 -15.82 -12.10 -0.83
CA HIS A 120 -15.41 -11.72 -2.17
C HIS A 120 -13.90 -11.56 -2.38
N ARG A 121 -13.06 -11.62 -1.33
CA ARG A 121 -11.59 -11.41 -1.39
C ARG A 121 -11.14 -10.23 -2.26
N ARG A 122 -12.00 -9.24 -2.46
CA ARG A 122 -11.71 -8.16 -3.39
C ARG A 122 -11.22 -7.00 -2.55
N PHE A 123 -9.92 -6.70 -2.66
CA PHE A 123 -9.41 -5.38 -2.29
C PHE A 123 -10.39 -4.36 -2.88
N ILE A 124 -11.03 -3.55 -2.03
CA ILE A 124 -11.86 -2.45 -2.50
C ILE A 124 -10.88 -1.45 -3.11
N ARG A 125 -10.61 -1.62 -4.40
CA ARG A 125 -9.79 -0.67 -5.16
C ARG A 125 -10.61 0.61 -5.21
N ARG A 126 -10.09 1.67 -4.58
CA ARG A 126 -10.70 2.99 -4.62
C ARG A 126 -10.88 3.39 -6.09
N THR A 127 -12.06 3.85 -6.46
CA THR A 127 -12.29 4.38 -7.80
C THR A 127 -11.42 5.61 -7.97
N TYR A 128 -10.58 5.61 -9.00
CA TYR A 128 -9.80 6.80 -9.33
C TYR A 128 -10.72 7.86 -9.93
N HIS A 129 -10.67 9.08 -9.39
CA HIS A 129 -11.47 10.23 -9.83
C HIS A 129 -10.58 11.38 -10.29
N SER A 130 -10.88 11.89 -11.49
CA SER A 130 -10.29 13.10 -12.06
C SER A 130 -11.36 13.80 -12.91
N MET A 131 -11.48 15.11 -12.78
CA MET A 131 -12.58 15.90 -13.36
C MET A 131 -12.32 16.33 -14.81
N GLY A 132 -11.12 16.11 -15.33
CA GLY A 132 -10.73 16.47 -16.69
C GLY A 132 -9.21 16.52 -16.87
N PRO A 133 -8.73 16.83 -18.08
CA PRO A 133 -7.31 17.07 -18.33
C PRO A 133 -6.77 18.17 -17.43
N ASN A 134 -5.50 18.06 -17.03
CA ASN A 134 -4.80 19.00 -16.14
C ASN A 134 -5.40 19.10 -14.72
N TYR A 135 -6.33 18.24 -14.35
CA TYR A 135 -6.88 18.21 -13.00
C TYR A 135 -5.85 17.68 -11.98
N VAL A 136 -5.20 16.54 -12.28
CA VAL A 136 -4.09 16.02 -11.48
C VAL A 136 -3.01 15.48 -12.41
N TRP A 137 -1.79 15.97 -12.26
CA TRP A 137 -0.61 15.38 -12.88
C TRP A 137 0.10 14.44 -11.90
N HIS A 138 0.52 13.28 -12.38
CA HIS A 138 1.19 12.23 -11.60
C HIS A 138 2.63 12.16 -12.11
N ALA A 139 3.59 12.69 -11.34
CA ALA A 139 5.01 12.69 -11.69
C ALA A 139 5.78 11.72 -10.80
N ASP A 140 6.75 11.02 -11.40
CA ASP A 140 7.52 9.98 -10.73
C ASP A 140 8.82 9.65 -11.49
N GLY A 141 9.77 9.03 -10.77
CA GLY A 141 11.03 8.53 -11.30
C GLY A 141 11.01 7.02 -11.52
N TYR A 142 11.76 6.55 -12.50
CA TYR A 142 11.92 5.13 -12.79
C TYR A 142 13.40 4.72 -12.71
N ASP A 143 13.71 3.94 -11.68
CA ASP A 143 15.09 3.69 -11.22
C ASP A 143 15.71 2.39 -11.75
N LYS A 144 15.02 1.62 -12.60
CA LYS A 144 15.51 0.29 -13.00
C LYS A 144 16.77 0.32 -13.87
N LEU A 145 17.06 1.44 -14.53
CA LEU A 145 18.28 1.64 -15.31
C LEU A 145 19.37 2.42 -14.55
N LYS A 146 19.08 2.84 -13.31
CA LYS A 146 19.99 3.63 -12.48
C LYS A 146 21.33 2.93 -12.19
N PRO A 147 21.40 1.59 -12.01
CA PRO A 147 22.69 0.90 -11.91
C PRO A 147 23.62 1.09 -13.11
N PHE A 148 23.05 1.39 -14.28
CA PHE A 148 23.77 1.65 -15.52
C PHE A 148 24.00 3.15 -15.77
N GLY A 149 23.67 4.00 -14.78
CA GLY A 149 23.83 5.44 -14.86
C GLY A 149 22.68 6.18 -15.55
N LEU A 150 21.59 5.51 -15.92
CA LEU A 150 20.45 6.12 -16.61
C LEU A 150 19.24 6.19 -15.68
N ALA A 151 18.77 7.39 -15.37
CA ALA A 151 17.55 7.62 -14.61
C ALA A 151 16.46 8.16 -15.53
N ILE A 152 15.22 7.68 -15.38
CA ILE A 152 14.08 8.16 -16.19
C ILE A 152 13.13 8.94 -15.27
N SER A 153 12.68 10.10 -15.71
CA SER A 153 11.57 10.85 -15.11
C SER A 153 10.39 10.86 -16.05
N GLY A 154 9.19 10.63 -15.52
CA GLY A 154 7.95 10.66 -16.27
C GLY A 154 6.89 11.50 -15.58
N CYS A 155 5.92 11.95 -16.37
CA CYS A 155 4.66 12.47 -15.85
C CYS A 155 3.50 12.10 -16.76
N ILE A 156 2.37 11.79 -16.14
CA ILE A 156 1.14 11.42 -16.81
C ILE A 156 -0.03 12.25 -16.30
N ASP A 157 -0.91 12.66 -17.22
CA ASP A 157 -2.18 13.28 -16.87
C ASP A 157 -3.15 12.24 -16.29
N GLY A 158 -3.78 12.60 -15.17
CA GLY A 158 -4.63 11.70 -14.41
C GLY A 158 -5.92 11.28 -15.10
N PHE A 159 -6.47 12.16 -15.94
CA PHE A 159 -7.75 11.95 -16.62
C PHE A 159 -7.56 11.25 -17.97
N SER A 160 -6.79 11.86 -18.86
CA SER A 160 -6.59 11.38 -20.22
C SER A 160 -5.63 10.19 -20.29
N ARG A 161 -4.75 10.05 -19.28
CA ARG A 161 -3.59 9.14 -19.26
C ARG A 161 -2.56 9.49 -20.33
N LYS A 162 -2.51 10.75 -20.77
CA LYS A 162 -1.49 11.26 -21.68
C LYS A 162 -0.16 11.37 -20.94
N LEU A 163 0.90 10.82 -21.51
CA LEU A 163 2.27 11.11 -21.05
C LEU A 163 2.62 12.54 -21.44
N LEU A 164 2.93 13.34 -20.44
CA LEU A 164 3.24 14.76 -20.56
C LEU A 164 4.73 14.97 -20.79
N TRP A 165 5.56 14.19 -20.09
CA TRP A 165 6.98 14.04 -20.39
C TRP A 165 7.47 12.63 -20.05
N LEU A 166 8.56 12.25 -20.70
CA LEU A 166 9.33 11.06 -20.41
C LEU A 166 10.78 11.32 -20.81
N LYS A 167 11.66 11.51 -19.81
CA LYS A 167 13.02 12.01 -20.03
C LYS A 167 14.05 11.14 -19.33
N CYS A 168 15.08 10.77 -20.06
CA CYS A 168 16.27 10.11 -19.55
C CYS A 168 17.32 11.14 -19.16
N GLY A 169 18.02 10.90 -18.05
CA GLY A 169 19.10 11.75 -17.60
C GLY A 169 20.05 11.02 -16.65
N PRO A 170 21.11 11.69 -16.18
CA PRO A 170 22.12 11.09 -15.32
C PRO A 170 21.64 10.85 -13.90
N THR A 171 20.65 11.61 -13.45
CA THR A 171 20.08 11.49 -12.11
C THR A 171 18.64 11.97 -12.12
N ASN A 172 17.80 11.28 -11.36
CA ASN A 172 16.48 11.77 -10.95
C ASN A 172 16.48 12.32 -9.51
N ASN A 173 17.63 12.33 -8.84
CA ASN A 173 17.76 12.84 -7.47
C ASN A 173 18.03 14.36 -7.43
N ASN A 174 18.32 15.00 -8.57
CA ASN A 174 18.59 16.44 -8.63
C ASN A 174 17.26 17.21 -8.79
N PRO A 175 16.82 17.97 -7.77
CA PRO A 175 15.53 18.66 -7.83
C PRO A 175 15.43 19.70 -8.94
N THR A 176 16.55 20.31 -9.34
CA THR A 176 16.59 21.31 -10.43
C THR A 176 16.25 20.69 -11.78
N VAL A 177 16.70 19.46 -12.03
CA VAL A 177 16.43 18.74 -13.28
C VAL A 177 14.94 18.37 -13.37
N ILE A 178 14.38 17.85 -12.29
CA ILE A 178 12.95 17.50 -12.22
C ILE A 178 12.08 18.75 -12.37
N ALA A 179 12.43 19.84 -11.68
CA ALA A 179 11.75 21.13 -11.83
C ALA A 179 11.85 21.69 -13.26
N HIS A 180 12.98 21.51 -13.94
CA HIS A 180 13.15 21.91 -15.33
C HIS A 180 12.21 21.16 -16.27
N TYR A 181 12.05 19.84 -16.11
CA TYR A 181 11.09 19.07 -16.90
C TYR A 181 9.66 19.54 -16.69
N PHE A 182 9.29 19.79 -15.43
CA PHE A 182 7.97 20.31 -15.08
C PHE A 182 7.71 21.69 -15.70
N LEU A 183 8.61 22.65 -15.49
CA LEU A 183 8.48 24.00 -16.04
C LEU A 183 8.45 24.01 -17.57
N SER A 184 9.27 23.18 -18.21
CA SER A 184 9.26 23.03 -19.67
C SER A 184 7.93 22.49 -20.15
N CYS A 185 7.35 21.51 -19.45
CA CYS A 185 6.05 20.96 -19.77
C CYS A 185 4.93 21.99 -19.60
N VAL A 186 4.90 22.71 -18.47
CA VAL A 186 3.96 23.81 -18.20
C VAL A 186 4.03 24.87 -19.29
N ARG A 187 5.24 25.29 -19.67
CA ARG A 187 5.48 26.27 -20.74
C ARG A 187 4.98 25.76 -22.09
N ASN A 188 5.30 24.52 -22.45
CA ASN A 188 4.93 23.95 -23.76
C ASN A 188 3.42 23.72 -23.91
N LEU A 189 2.74 23.36 -22.82
CA LEU A 189 1.29 23.16 -22.80
C LEU A 189 0.51 24.45 -22.55
N ASN A 190 1.22 25.52 -22.15
CA ASN A 190 0.63 26.77 -21.65
C ASN A 190 -0.46 26.51 -20.59
N ALA A 191 -0.19 25.56 -19.68
CA ALA A 191 -1.14 25.09 -18.70
C ALA A 191 -0.43 24.68 -17.40
N VAL A 192 -1.01 25.09 -16.27
CA VAL A 192 -0.59 24.66 -14.93
C VAL A 192 -1.64 23.68 -14.42
N PRO A 193 -1.26 22.49 -13.93
CA PRO A 193 -2.24 21.56 -13.38
C PRO A 193 -2.91 22.13 -12.13
N MET A 194 -4.17 21.78 -11.90
CA MET A 194 -4.85 22.12 -10.63
C MET A 194 -4.12 21.49 -9.44
N ARG A 195 -3.65 20.25 -9.63
CA ARG A 195 -2.84 19.53 -8.64
C ARG A 195 -1.66 18.79 -9.26
N LEU A 196 -0.53 18.86 -8.60
CA LEU A 196 0.61 17.98 -8.84
C LEU A 196 0.68 16.94 -7.74
N ARG A 197 0.77 15.66 -8.11
CA ARG A 197 1.05 14.56 -7.20
C ARG A 197 2.42 13.98 -7.47
N THR A 198 3.20 13.84 -6.41
CA THR A 198 4.51 13.18 -6.42
C THR A 198 4.66 12.26 -5.23
N ASP A 199 5.64 11.37 -5.32
CA ASP A 199 6.08 10.59 -4.19
C ASP A 199 6.82 11.46 -3.16
N CYS A 200 6.85 10.99 -1.91
CA CYS A 200 7.58 11.62 -0.80
C CYS A 200 9.10 11.47 -1.01
N GLY A 201 9.66 12.27 -1.91
CA GLY A 201 11.08 12.31 -2.21
C GLY A 201 11.62 13.73 -2.16
N THR A 202 12.86 13.88 -1.70
CA THR A 202 13.54 15.19 -1.61
C THR A 202 13.81 15.77 -3.00
N GLU A 203 13.91 14.92 -4.02
CA GLU A 203 14.07 15.29 -5.42
C GLU A 203 12.88 16.08 -6.00
N ASN A 204 11.70 15.96 -5.40
CA ASN A 204 10.49 16.63 -5.90
C ASN A 204 10.24 18.00 -5.23
N GLY A 205 11.06 18.40 -4.26
CA GLY A 205 10.82 19.59 -3.43
C GLY A 205 10.74 20.90 -4.23
N ILE A 206 11.66 21.13 -5.16
CA ILE A 206 11.64 22.35 -6.00
C ILE A 206 10.41 22.35 -6.92
N MET A 207 10.10 21.22 -7.55
CA MET A 207 8.93 21.09 -8.41
C MET A 207 7.62 21.35 -7.63
N ALA A 208 7.52 20.86 -6.40
CA ALA A 208 6.40 21.13 -5.51
C ALA A 208 6.28 22.64 -5.18
N ALA A 209 7.39 23.28 -4.82
CA ALA A 209 7.41 24.71 -4.52
C ALA A 209 7.00 25.57 -5.73
N VAL A 210 7.50 25.22 -6.93
CA VAL A 210 7.12 25.89 -8.19
C VAL A 210 5.63 25.76 -8.45
N GLN A 211 5.06 24.56 -8.32
CA GLN A 211 3.62 24.33 -8.50
C GLN A 211 2.80 25.22 -7.54
N CYS A 212 3.14 25.24 -6.25
CA CYS A 212 2.47 26.07 -5.26
C CYS A 212 2.57 27.57 -5.58
N THR A 213 3.73 28.00 -6.08
CA THR A 213 3.97 29.40 -6.46
C THR A 213 3.14 29.80 -7.68
N LEU A 214 3.15 29.00 -8.75
CA LEU A 214 2.37 29.26 -9.96
C LEU A 214 0.86 29.33 -9.68
N ARG A 215 0.41 28.60 -8.66
CA ARG A 215 -1.00 28.52 -8.25
C ARG A 215 -1.38 29.47 -7.12
N HIS A 216 -0.46 30.32 -6.64
CA HIS A 216 -0.65 31.13 -5.43
C HIS A 216 -1.86 32.07 -5.51
N HIS A 217 -2.07 32.72 -6.65
CA HIS A 217 -3.17 33.69 -6.86
C HIS A 217 -4.47 33.06 -7.39
N HIS A 218 -4.56 31.72 -7.49
CA HIS A 218 -5.81 31.08 -7.89
C HIS A 218 -6.86 31.11 -6.77
N VAL A 219 -8.14 31.07 -7.13
CA VAL A 219 -9.27 31.21 -6.20
C VAL A 219 -10.00 29.90 -5.89
N ASP A 220 -9.57 28.78 -6.46
CA ASP A 220 -10.17 27.47 -6.21
C ASP A 220 -9.58 26.76 -4.98
N HIS A 221 -10.22 25.67 -4.55
CA HIS A 221 -9.85 24.91 -3.36
C HIS A 221 -8.41 24.36 -3.35
N TYR A 222 -7.79 24.21 -4.52
CA TYR A 222 -6.42 23.72 -4.65
C TYR A 222 -5.42 24.84 -4.94
N SER A 223 -5.69 26.09 -4.57
CA SER A 223 -4.73 27.19 -4.78
C SER A 223 -3.52 27.08 -3.84
N GLY A 224 -2.43 27.74 -4.22
CA GLY A 224 -1.20 27.81 -3.42
C GLY A 224 -0.68 26.43 -2.97
N GLU A 225 -0.44 26.29 -1.67
CA GLU A 225 0.08 25.06 -1.04
C GLU A 225 -0.81 23.83 -1.25
N SER A 226 -2.12 24.03 -1.45
CA SER A 226 -3.08 22.93 -1.70
C SER A 226 -2.99 22.35 -3.11
N SER A 227 -2.21 23.00 -3.99
CA SER A 227 -1.97 22.58 -5.38
C SER A 227 -0.94 21.46 -5.52
N HIS A 228 -0.23 21.10 -4.45
CA HIS A 228 0.67 19.95 -4.41
C HIS A 228 0.17 18.91 -3.40
N MET A 229 0.48 17.64 -3.67
CA MET A 229 0.20 16.55 -2.75
C MET A 229 1.29 15.51 -2.82
N PHE A 230 1.91 15.26 -1.67
CA PHE A 230 2.70 14.06 -1.45
C PHE A 230 1.80 12.84 -1.29
N GLY A 231 2.14 11.77 -1.99
CA GLY A 231 1.50 10.46 -1.87
C GLY A 231 2.54 9.37 -1.68
N SER A 232 2.14 8.22 -1.13
CA SER A 232 2.95 7.01 -1.31
C SER A 232 2.83 6.53 -2.75
N SER A 233 3.78 5.74 -3.24
CA SER A 233 3.72 5.08 -4.56
C SER A 233 2.38 4.40 -4.84
N MET A 234 1.78 3.79 -3.81
CA MET A 234 0.43 3.17 -3.88
C MET A 234 -0.71 4.15 -4.26
N THR A 235 -0.49 5.45 -4.13
CA THR A 235 -1.43 6.53 -4.43
C THR A 235 -1.08 7.29 -5.72
N ASN A 236 0.14 7.15 -6.24
CA ASN A 236 0.61 7.64 -7.54
C ASN A 236 0.23 6.65 -8.68
N GLN A 237 -1.01 6.15 -8.62
CA GLN A 237 -1.43 4.93 -9.33
C GLN A 237 -1.33 5.03 -10.85
N ARG A 238 -1.44 6.24 -11.42
CA ARG A 238 -1.48 6.43 -12.88
C ARG A 238 -0.12 6.18 -13.50
N ILE A 239 0.90 6.83 -12.97
CA ILE A 239 2.26 6.68 -13.49
C ILE A 239 2.85 5.33 -13.13
N GLU A 240 2.58 4.83 -11.92
CA GLU A 240 3.00 3.49 -11.49
C GLU A 240 2.38 2.36 -12.34
N SER A 241 1.09 2.48 -12.67
CA SER A 241 0.46 1.56 -13.62
C SER A 241 1.10 1.64 -15.00
N TRP A 242 1.55 2.83 -15.41
CA TRP A 242 2.23 3.02 -16.68
C TRP A 242 3.65 2.43 -16.67
N TRP A 243 4.41 2.61 -15.59
CA TRP A 243 5.74 2.00 -15.40
C TRP A 243 5.67 0.48 -15.50
N SER A 244 4.62 -0.15 -14.98
CA SER A 244 4.42 -1.60 -15.13
C SER A 244 4.29 -2.03 -16.59
N MET A 245 3.65 -1.21 -17.43
CA MET A 245 3.53 -1.46 -18.87
C MET A 245 4.85 -1.18 -19.59
N TYR A 246 5.50 -0.06 -19.27
CA TYR A 246 6.81 0.29 -19.82
C TYR A 246 7.86 -0.79 -19.52
N ARG A 247 7.85 -1.34 -18.29
CA ARG A 247 8.72 -2.46 -17.89
C ARG A 247 8.56 -3.66 -18.82
N LYS A 248 7.32 -4.12 -19.02
CA LYS A 248 7.02 -5.31 -19.83
C LYS A 248 7.25 -5.08 -21.32
N GLY A 249 7.05 -3.85 -21.79
CA GLY A 249 7.07 -3.53 -23.22
C GLY A 249 8.43 -3.10 -23.75
N ARG A 250 9.26 -2.42 -22.94
CA ARG A 250 10.53 -1.83 -23.41
C ARG A 250 11.66 -1.90 -22.39
N ALA A 251 11.43 -1.52 -21.13
CA ALA A 251 12.54 -1.37 -20.18
C ALA A 251 13.29 -2.68 -19.90
N GLN A 252 12.61 -3.83 -20.00
CA GLN A 252 13.23 -5.14 -19.83
C GLN A 252 14.35 -5.40 -20.85
N TYR A 253 14.16 -5.01 -22.11
CA TYR A 253 15.18 -5.13 -23.16
C TYR A 253 16.45 -4.36 -22.80
N TRP A 254 16.32 -3.09 -22.39
CA TRP A 254 17.46 -2.27 -21.99
C TRP A 254 18.21 -2.85 -20.79
N MET A 255 17.47 -3.42 -19.85
CA MET A 255 18.08 -4.07 -18.69
C MET A 255 18.86 -5.32 -19.08
N GLU A 256 18.28 -6.17 -19.93
CA GLU A 256 18.96 -7.37 -20.43
C GLU A 256 20.21 -7.00 -21.23
N LEU A 257 20.10 -6.04 -22.15
CA LEU A 257 21.23 -5.55 -22.94
C LEU A 257 22.39 -5.05 -22.05
N PHE A 258 22.11 -4.26 -21.02
CA PHE A 258 23.16 -3.73 -20.14
C PHE A 258 23.66 -4.78 -19.13
N SER A 259 22.82 -5.75 -18.77
CA SER A 259 23.26 -6.93 -18.02
C SER A 259 24.23 -7.77 -18.85
N ASP A 260 23.95 -8.00 -20.14
CA ASP A 260 24.86 -8.73 -21.04
C ASP A 260 26.23 -8.03 -21.17
N LEU A 261 26.26 -6.68 -21.20
CA LEU A 261 27.51 -5.91 -21.14
C LEU A 261 28.29 -6.13 -19.84
N THR A 262 27.58 -6.34 -18.74
CA THR A 262 28.19 -6.63 -17.44
C THR A 262 28.77 -8.03 -17.44
N ASP A 263 28.00 -9.01 -17.91
CA ASP A 263 28.39 -10.42 -17.96
C ASP A 263 29.57 -10.65 -18.93
N ALA A 264 29.65 -9.88 -20.02
CA ALA A 264 30.79 -9.88 -20.95
C ALA A 264 32.04 -9.13 -20.42
N GLY A 265 31.96 -8.50 -19.25
CA GLY A 265 33.07 -7.74 -18.66
C GLY A 265 33.31 -6.34 -19.26
N HIS A 266 32.38 -5.83 -20.07
CA HIS A 266 32.45 -4.48 -20.66
C HIS A 266 31.89 -3.39 -19.74
N PHE A 267 31.15 -3.78 -18.70
CA PHE A 267 30.59 -2.86 -17.70
C PHE A 267 30.85 -3.39 -16.28
N ASN A 268 31.45 -2.55 -15.42
CA ASN A 268 31.76 -2.91 -14.03
C ASN A 268 30.96 -2.10 -13.00
N GLY A 269 30.05 -1.23 -13.43
CA GLY A 269 29.25 -0.38 -12.54
C GLY A 269 29.98 0.86 -11.99
N SER A 270 31.25 1.09 -12.34
CA SER A 270 31.98 2.28 -11.89
C SER A 270 31.35 3.56 -12.43
N HIS A 271 31.67 4.69 -11.80
CA HIS A 271 31.18 5.99 -12.24
C HIS A 271 31.57 6.29 -13.70
N GLU A 272 32.79 5.93 -14.09
CA GLU A 272 33.34 6.11 -15.43
C GLU A 272 32.59 5.25 -16.45
N HIS A 273 32.32 3.98 -16.13
CA HIS A 273 31.54 3.10 -17.02
C HIS A 273 30.08 3.56 -17.13
N GLN A 274 29.48 4.06 -16.06
CA GLN A 274 28.15 4.69 -16.11
C GLN A 274 28.15 5.95 -16.99
N CYS A 275 29.20 6.78 -16.92
CA CYS A 275 29.37 7.93 -17.81
C CYS A 275 29.51 7.51 -19.26
N LEU A 276 30.32 6.50 -19.56
CA LEU A 276 30.51 5.97 -20.91
C LEU A 276 29.21 5.37 -21.46
N LEU A 277 28.52 4.56 -20.67
CA LEU A 277 27.24 3.95 -21.08
C LEU A 277 26.20 5.05 -21.36
N ARG A 278 26.10 6.07 -20.50
CA ARG A 278 25.26 7.24 -20.77
C ARG A 278 25.64 7.95 -22.06
N PHE A 279 26.93 8.17 -22.29
CA PHE A 279 27.40 8.86 -23.50
C PHE A 279 27.02 8.08 -24.76
N CYS A 280 27.19 6.75 -24.75
CA CYS A 280 26.89 5.91 -25.91
C CYS A 280 25.40 5.67 -26.12
N PHE A 281 24.63 5.47 -25.05
CA PHE A 281 23.24 5.01 -25.13
C PHE A 281 22.19 6.04 -24.71
N GLY A 282 22.56 7.14 -24.05
CA GLY A 282 21.61 8.12 -23.51
C GLY A 282 20.66 8.67 -24.56
N ASP A 283 21.19 9.11 -25.71
CA ASP A 283 20.37 9.62 -26.82
C ASP A 283 19.56 8.51 -27.51
N ILE A 284 20.06 7.29 -27.53
CA ILE A 284 19.36 6.13 -28.11
C ILE A 284 18.15 5.78 -27.23
N VAL A 285 18.36 5.70 -25.92
CA VAL A 285 17.29 5.48 -24.94
C VAL A 285 16.30 6.64 -24.99
N GLN A 286 16.74 7.89 -25.09
CA GLN A 286 15.81 9.02 -25.20
C GLN A 286 14.96 8.95 -26.48
N LYS A 287 15.53 8.56 -27.63
CA LYS A 287 14.76 8.34 -28.87
C LYS A 287 13.72 7.22 -28.71
N ASP A 288 14.06 6.13 -28.03
CA ASP A 288 13.14 5.04 -27.71
C ASP A 288 11.99 5.52 -26.79
N LEU A 289 12.30 6.33 -25.78
CA LEU A 289 11.30 6.96 -24.90
C LEU A 289 10.38 7.91 -25.68
N ASP A 290 10.92 8.73 -26.57
CA ASP A 290 10.13 9.66 -27.38
C ASP A 290 9.17 8.89 -28.31
N GLU A 291 9.61 7.78 -28.91
CA GLU A 291 8.72 6.90 -29.66
C GLU A 291 7.64 6.29 -28.77
N CYS A 292 8.00 5.83 -27.58
CA CYS A 292 7.05 5.29 -26.59
C CYS A 292 5.96 6.31 -26.25
N VAL A 293 6.33 7.59 -26.06
CA VAL A 293 5.37 8.68 -25.83
C VAL A 293 4.44 8.87 -27.01
N ARG A 294 4.96 8.89 -28.26
CA ARG A 294 4.12 9.05 -29.47
C ARG A 294 3.11 7.93 -29.61
N LEU A 295 3.55 6.68 -29.48
CA LEU A 295 2.70 5.50 -29.60
C LEU A 295 1.67 5.46 -28.47
N TRP A 296 2.09 5.69 -27.23
CA TRP A 296 1.21 5.72 -26.08
C TRP A 296 0.15 6.82 -26.20
N ASN A 297 0.53 8.03 -26.59
CA ASN A 297 -0.43 9.13 -26.64
C ASN A 297 -1.45 8.99 -27.78
N SER A 298 -1.17 8.13 -28.77
CA SER A 298 -2.01 7.91 -29.95
C SER A 298 -2.80 6.58 -29.91
N HIS A 299 -2.47 5.65 -29.02
CA HIS A 299 -3.19 4.37 -28.92
C HIS A 299 -4.51 4.52 -28.15
N ARG A 300 -5.47 3.64 -28.45
CA ARG A 300 -6.77 3.62 -27.77
C ARG A 300 -6.71 2.78 -26.49
N ILE A 301 -6.99 3.40 -25.34
CA ILE A 301 -7.10 2.73 -24.05
C ILE A 301 -8.55 2.31 -23.82
N ARG A 302 -8.75 1.03 -23.46
CA ARG A 302 -10.08 0.49 -23.14
C ARG A 302 -10.64 1.12 -21.84
N PRO A 303 -11.97 1.31 -21.74
CA PRO A 303 -12.60 1.72 -20.49
C PRO A 303 -12.30 0.73 -19.36
N SER A 304 -12.09 1.25 -18.15
CA SER A 304 -11.92 0.42 -16.96
C SER A 304 -13.14 0.54 -16.06
N ARG A 305 -13.67 -0.60 -15.58
CA ARG A 305 -14.80 -0.63 -14.63
C ARG A 305 -14.46 -0.02 -13.27
N THR A 306 -13.18 0.20 -12.97
CA THR A 306 -12.70 0.64 -11.65
C THR A 306 -12.11 2.06 -11.67
N ALA A 307 -12.23 2.79 -12.77
CA ALA A 307 -11.86 4.21 -12.85
C ALA A 307 -13.03 4.97 -13.44
N SER A 308 -13.32 6.17 -12.94
CA SER A 308 -14.39 7.01 -13.52
C SER A 308 -13.95 7.70 -14.82
N CYS A 309 -12.67 7.60 -15.18
CA CYS A 309 -12.15 8.21 -16.39
C CYS A 309 -12.58 7.43 -17.64
N PRO A 310 -12.95 8.12 -18.73
CA PRO A 310 -13.42 7.50 -19.97
C PRO A 310 -12.33 6.62 -20.62
N GLY A 311 -12.73 5.62 -21.40
CA GLY A 311 -11.84 4.99 -22.38
C GLY A 311 -11.67 5.87 -23.61
N GLY A 312 -10.55 5.75 -24.33
CA GLY A 312 -10.27 6.59 -25.49
C GLY A 312 -8.78 6.71 -25.78
N VAL A 313 -8.44 7.50 -26.78
CA VAL A 313 -7.06 7.84 -27.12
C VAL A 313 -6.58 8.97 -26.20
N PRO A 314 -5.42 8.87 -25.52
CA PRO A 314 -4.98 9.90 -24.58
C PRO A 314 -4.91 11.32 -25.16
N ASN A 315 -4.45 11.47 -26.41
CA ASN A 315 -4.46 12.77 -27.09
C ASN A 315 -5.88 13.31 -27.29
N GLU A 316 -6.82 12.48 -27.76
CA GLU A 316 -8.23 12.88 -27.92
C GLU A 316 -8.84 13.29 -26.58
N LEU A 317 -8.65 12.47 -25.54
CA LEU A 317 -9.17 12.73 -24.20
C LEU A 317 -8.55 13.99 -23.57
N TYR A 318 -7.31 14.33 -23.93
CA TYR A 318 -6.62 15.51 -23.39
C TYR A 318 -7.02 16.80 -24.10
N TYR A 319 -7.05 16.80 -25.44
CA TYR A 319 -7.32 18.01 -26.23
C TYR A 319 -8.80 18.25 -26.52
N LEU A 320 -9.61 17.19 -26.54
CA LEU A 320 -11.05 17.24 -26.85
C LEU A 320 -11.87 16.53 -25.75
N PRO A 321 -11.73 16.91 -24.46
CA PRO A 321 -12.39 16.20 -23.35
C PRO A 321 -13.92 16.30 -23.33
N HIS A 322 -14.50 17.15 -24.18
CA HIS A 322 -15.95 17.38 -24.29
C HIS A 322 -16.64 16.44 -25.28
N ARG A 323 -15.89 15.67 -26.08
CA ARG A 323 -16.42 14.70 -27.05
C ARG A 323 -16.53 13.31 -26.45
#